data_AF-A0LKM3-F1
#
_entry.id   AF-A0LKM3-F1
#
_cell.length_a   1.000
_cell.length_b   1.000
_cell.length_c   1.000
_cell.angle_alpha   90.00
_cell.angle_beta   90.00
_cell.angle_gamma   90.00
#
_symmetry.space_group_name_H-M   'P 1'
#
loop_
_entity.id
_entity.type
_entity.pdbx_description
1 polymer ?
#
loop_
_entity_poly.entity_id
_entity_poly.type
_entity_poly.pdbx_seq_one_letter_code
_entity_poly.pdbx_strand_id
1 'polypeptide(L)'
;MMATHTLVYRRLAGLVLLLVVLGGCSTKTPEPPPPVPAASIPLFPPQEALTGGDFSGFAEANKKTLETCDSDDGCATALFNLGVVHAYPPAPIYNQSEALKYFRELIARYPDSPWASQAKFWVELLRKTVAFEKDRKQLRREIKARKSDIEELNEQIRRSRDIDTEIDQKEQEQLRQEIKERESAIEELSEQIRRSRDIDSEIDRKERELLK
;
A
#
# COMPACT_ATOMS: atom_id res chain seq x y z
N MET A 1 -102.91 -9.62 45.56
CA MET A 1 -101.57 -9.06 45.27
C MET A 1 -100.70 -10.13 44.60
N MET A 2 -100.83 -10.38 43.28
CA MET A 2 -100.08 -11.44 42.58
C MET A 2 -99.46 -11.01 41.24
N ALA A 3 -99.60 -9.74 40.83
CA ALA A 3 -99.12 -9.25 39.53
C ALA A 3 -97.74 -8.56 39.56
N THR A 4 -97.13 -8.38 40.74
CA THR A 4 -95.84 -7.69 40.90
C THR A 4 -94.63 -8.61 40.94
N HIS A 5 -94.80 -9.91 41.23
CA HIS A 5 -93.67 -10.84 41.37
C HIS A 5 -93.13 -11.38 40.04
N THR A 6 -93.96 -11.48 38.99
CA THR A 6 -93.54 -12.01 37.67
C THR A 6 -92.74 -10.99 36.85
N LEU A 7 -92.97 -9.69 37.04
CA LEU A 7 -92.24 -8.63 36.35
C LEU A 7 -90.82 -8.43 36.90
N VAL A 8 -90.65 -8.59 38.22
CA VAL A 8 -89.36 -8.50 38.91
C VAL A 8 -88.46 -9.69 38.52
N TYR A 9 -89.04 -10.88 38.39
CA TYR A 9 -88.30 -12.08 37.99
C TYR A 9 -87.79 -12.01 36.54
N ARG A 10 -88.57 -11.44 35.60
CA ARG A 10 -88.12 -11.23 34.21
C ARG A 10 -87.02 -10.17 34.10
N ARG A 11 -87.03 -9.13 34.94
CA ARG A 11 -85.96 -8.11 34.97
C ARG A 11 -84.68 -8.63 35.62
N LEU A 12 -84.78 -9.43 36.70
CA LEU A 12 -83.63 -10.08 37.33
C LEU A 12 -83.00 -11.16 36.42
N ALA A 13 -83.81 -11.97 35.75
CA ALA A 13 -83.31 -12.99 34.82
C ALA A 13 -82.56 -12.37 33.62
N GLY A 14 -83.03 -11.25 33.09
CA GLY A 14 -82.33 -10.52 32.02
C GLY A 14 -80.99 -9.92 32.47
N LEU A 15 -80.90 -9.47 33.73
CA LEU A 15 -79.68 -8.86 34.29
C LEU A 15 -78.62 -9.91 34.63
N VAL A 16 -79.03 -11.11 35.05
CA VAL A 16 -78.13 -12.26 35.26
C VAL A 16 -77.60 -12.79 33.91
N LEU A 17 -78.44 -12.85 32.87
CA LEU A 17 -77.99 -13.29 31.54
C LEU A 17 -76.99 -12.31 30.91
N LEU A 18 -77.11 -11.01 31.20
CA LEU A 18 -76.20 -9.96 30.72
C LEU A 18 -74.85 -9.95 31.45
N LEU A 19 -74.81 -10.41 32.72
CA LEU A 19 -73.56 -10.56 33.49
C LEU A 19 -72.77 -11.82 33.11
N VAL A 20 -73.42 -12.88 32.64
CA VAL A 20 -72.75 -14.13 32.23
C VAL A 20 -71.99 -13.99 30.90
N VAL A 21 -72.41 -13.07 30.02
CA VAL A 21 -71.75 -12.85 28.71
C VAL A 21 -70.46 -12.02 28.82
N LEU A 22 -70.23 -11.33 29.94
CA LEU A 22 -69.01 -10.53 30.19
C LEU A 22 -67.92 -11.29 30.97
N GLY A 23 -68.15 -12.57 31.30
CA GLY A 23 -67.16 -13.46 31.89
C GLY A 23 -66.15 -13.96 30.86
N GLY A 24 -65.23 -13.08 30.42
CA GLY A 24 -64.09 -13.47 29.60
C GLY A 24 -63.20 -14.49 30.33
N CYS A 25 -62.78 -15.54 29.61
CA CYS A 25 -61.78 -16.48 30.09
C CYS A 25 -60.45 -15.75 30.35
N SER A 26 -59.97 -15.75 31.60
CA SER A 26 -58.59 -15.36 31.91
C SER A 26 -57.67 -16.50 31.47
N THR A 27 -57.19 -16.45 30.23
CA THR A 27 -56.04 -17.26 29.83
C THR A 27 -54.82 -16.70 30.54
N LYS A 28 -54.35 -17.42 31.57
CA LYS A 28 -53.06 -17.16 32.20
C LYS A 28 -52.01 -17.28 31.08
N THR A 29 -51.47 -16.15 30.63
CA THR A 29 -50.37 -16.15 29.67
C THR A 29 -49.24 -17.02 30.24
N PRO A 30 -48.66 -17.93 29.45
CA PRO A 30 -47.45 -18.62 29.88
C PRO A 30 -46.43 -17.54 30.22
N GLU A 31 -45.92 -17.58 31.45
CA GLU A 31 -44.78 -16.76 31.84
C GLU A 31 -43.68 -17.03 30.80
N PRO A 32 -43.10 -16.00 30.17
CA PRO A 32 -42.01 -16.21 29.23
C PRO A 32 -40.95 -17.04 29.94
N PRO A 33 -40.35 -18.04 29.28
CA PRO A 33 -39.26 -18.80 29.88
C PRO A 33 -38.24 -17.82 30.43
N PRO A 34 -37.58 -18.11 31.59
CA PRO A 34 -36.54 -17.25 32.13
C PRO A 34 -35.60 -16.89 30.98
N PRO A 35 -35.18 -15.60 30.86
CA PRO A 35 -34.33 -15.20 29.75
C PRO A 35 -33.16 -16.18 29.72
N VAL A 36 -33.10 -16.96 28.64
CA VAL A 36 -31.95 -17.83 28.36
C VAL A 36 -30.75 -16.91 28.54
N PRO A 37 -29.80 -17.19 29.45
CA PRO A 37 -28.66 -16.31 29.65
C PRO A 37 -28.07 -16.06 28.27
N ALA A 38 -28.13 -14.80 27.84
CA ALA A 38 -27.70 -14.43 26.50
C ALA A 38 -26.33 -15.04 26.32
N ALA A 39 -26.18 -15.94 25.35
CA ALA A 39 -24.93 -16.65 25.11
C ALA A 39 -23.83 -15.58 25.07
N SER A 40 -22.94 -15.59 26.07
CA SER A 40 -21.91 -14.57 26.19
C SER A 40 -21.03 -14.71 24.96
N ILE A 41 -21.08 -13.72 24.07
CA ILE A 41 -20.13 -13.61 22.96
C ILE A 41 -18.74 -13.75 23.60
N PRO A 42 -17.87 -14.66 23.10
CA PRO A 42 -16.52 -14.78 23.64
C PRO A 42 -15.88 -13.40 23.57
N LEU A 43 -15.60 -12.82 24.75
CA LEU A 43 -14.93 -11.54 24.85
C LEU A 43 -13.62 -11.65 24.06
N PHE A 44 -13.35 -10.71 23.15
CA PHE A 44 -12.07 -10.67 22.45
C PHE A 44 -10.95 -10.51 23.48
N PRO A 45 -10.18 -11.55 23.82
CA PRO A 45 -9.44 -11.54 25.08
C PRO A 45 -8.28 -10.53 25.11
N PRO A 46 -7.63 -10.16 23.98
CA PRO A 46 -6.63 -9.09 23.95
C PRO A 46 -7.17 -7.68 24.16
N GLN A 47 -8.48 -7.49 24.33
CA GLN A 47 -9.09 -6.17 24.40
C GLN A 47 -8.47 -5.29 25.51
N GLU A 48 -8.13 -5.88 26.66
CA GLU A 48 -7.53 -5.14 27.78
C GLU A 48 -6.15 -4.56 27.44
N ALA A 49 -5.33 -5.30 26.69
CA ALA A 49 -4.03 -4.81 26.24
C ALA A 49 -4.20 -3.73 25.16
N LEU A 50 -5.16 -3.91 24.25
CA LEU A 50 -5.43 -2.93 23.19
C LEU A 50 -5.96 -1.59 23.74
N THR A 51 -6.72 -1.61 24.85
CA THR A 51 -7.24 -0.39 25.48
C THR A 51 -6.28 0.21 26.49
N GLY A 52 -5.62 -0.63 27.30
CA GLY A 52 -4.71 -0.20 28.37
C GLY A 52 -3.29 0.13 27.87
N GLY A 53 -2.89 -0.43 26.72
CA GLY A 53 -1.57 -0.20 26.12
C GLY A 53 -0.41 -0.96 26.78
N ASP A 54 -0.65 -1.68 27.88
CA ASP A 54 0.37 -2.53 28.52
C ASP A 54 0.53 -3.88 27.81
N PHE A 55 1.09 -3.83 26.60
CA PHE A 55 1.34 -5.03 25.79
C PHE A 55 2.37 -5.96 26.42
N SER A 56 3.39 -5.40 27.07
CA SER A 56 4.48 -6.19 27.67
C SER A 56 3.99 -6.95 28.89
N GLY A 57 3.32 -6.28 29.85
CA GLY A 57 2.76 -6.94 31.03
C GLY A 57 1.70 -7.97 30.67
N PHE A 58 0.83 -7.65 29.70
CA PHE A 58 -0.14 -8.62 29.17
C PHE A 58 0.53 -9.84 28.53
N ALA A 59 1.60 -9.65 27.74
CA ALA A 59 2.33 -10.76 27.15
C ALA A 59 3.04 -11.62 28.21
N GLU A 60 3.63 -11.01 29.24
CA GLU A 60 4.24 -11.75 30.35
C GLU A 60 3.21 -12.59 31.12
N ALA A 61 2.05 -12.01 31.43
CA ALA A 61 0.97 -12.73 32.09
C ALA A 61 0.50 -13.93 31.26
N ASN A 62 0.31 -13.76 29.94
CA ASN A 62 -0.11 -14.85 29.06
C ASN A 62 0.97 -15.91 28.85
N LYS A 63 2.26 -15.55 28.84
CA LYS A 63 3.35 -16.53 28.83
C LYS A 63 3.32 -17.40 30.09
N LYS A 64 3.16 -16.78 31.26
CA LYS A 64 3.02 -17.52 32.51
C LYS A 64 1.81 -18.44 32.50
N THR A 65 0.66 -17.97 31.99
CA THR A 65 -0.52 -18.81 31.80
C THR A 65 -0.23 -20.00 30.90
N LEU A 66 0.51 -19.81 29.80
CA LEU A 66 0.87 -20.89 28.88
C LEU A 66 1.79 -21.94 29.53
N GLU A 67 2.63 -21.54 30.49
CA GLU A 67 3.50 -22.44 31.25
C GLU A 67 2.73 -23.27 32.30
N THR A 68 1.64 -22.73 32.85
CA THR A 68 0.94 -23.33 34.00
C THR A 68 -0.52 -23.70 33.71
N CYS A 69 -0.97 -23.65 32.46
CA CYS A 69 -2.37 -23.90 32.14
C CYS A 69 -2.70 -25.40 32.29
N ASP A 70 -3.73 -25.68 33.09
CA ASP A 70 -4.27 -27.04 33.30
C ASP A 70 -5.47 -27.34 32.37
N SER A 71 -5.93 -26.36 31.59
CA SER A 71 -7.06 -26.49 30.67
C SER A 71 -6.71 -26.05 29.25
N ASP A 72 -7.21 -26.80 28.27
CA ASP A 72 -7.05 -26.50 26.84
C ASP A 72 -7.56 -25.10 26.51
N ASP A 73 -8.69 -24.67 27.09
CA ASP A 73 -9.24 -23.33 26.88
C ASP A 73 -8.32 -22.22 27.40
N GLY A 74 -7.68 -22.43 28.56
CA GLY A 74 -6.74 -21.47 29.14
C GLY A 74 -5.47 -21.36 28.29
N CYS A 75 -4.90 -22.51 27.90
CA CYS A 75 -3.73 -22.55 27.03
C CYS A 75 -4.01 -21.94 25.65
N ALA A 76 -5.15 -22.27 25.05
CA ALA A 76 -5.55 -21.77 23.75
C ALA A 76 -5.77 -20.25 23.76
N THR A 77 -6.40 -19.73 24.81
CA THR A 77 -6.60 -18.28 25.01
C THR A 77 -5.27 -17.56 25.16
N ALA A 78 -4.33 -18.12 25.94
CA ALA A 78 -3.00 -17.55 26.12
C ALA A 78 -2.22 -17.47 24.80
N LEU A 79 -2.24 -18.53 23.99
CA LEU A 79 -1.62 -18.52 22.66
C LEU A 79 -2.27 -17.50 21.73
N PHE A 80 -3.59 -17.39 21.73
CA PHE A 80 -4.30 -16.39 20.92
C PHE A 80 -3.89 -14.97 21.30
N ASN A 81 -3.83 -14.69 22.60
CA ASN A 81 -3.43 -13.42 23.17
C ASN A 81 -2.02 -13.01 22.76
N LEU A 82 -1.06 -13.91 22.94
CA LEU A 82 0.33 -13.71 22.53
C LEU A 82 0.43 -13.46 21.02
N GLY A 83 -0.31 -14.23 20.22
CA GLY A 83 -0.40 -14.03 18.77
C GLY A 83 -0.84 -12.61 18.41
N VAL A 84 -1.91 -12.11 19.02
CA VAL A 84 -2.46 -10.78 18.71
C VAL A 84 -1.52 -9.66 19.12
N VAL A 85 -0.97 -9.68 20.34
CA VAL A 85 -0.09 -8.57 20.78
C VAL A 85 1.23 -8.52 20.02
N HIS A 86 1.76 -9.66 19.58
CA HIS A 86 2.91 -9.70 18.68
C HIS A 86 2.53 -9.31 17.23
N ALA A 87 1.27 -9.42 16.84
CA ALA A 87 0.78 -9.02 15.52
C ALA A 87 0.44 -7.51 15.42
N TYR A 88 0.36 -6.81 16.54
CA TYR A 88 -0.11 -5.41 16.59
C TYR A 88 1.06 -4.42 16.42
N PRO A 89 1.17 -3.69 15.29
CA PRO A 89 2.35 -2.86 15.00
C PRO A 89 2.69 -1.77 16.04
N PRO A 90 1.71 -1.12 16.71
CA PRO A 90 2.01 -0.17 17.76
C PRO A 90 2.58 -0.79 19.04
N ALA A 91 2.50 -2.11 19.24
CA ALA A 91 3.08 -2.75 20.41
C ALA A 91 4.63 -2.73 20.34
N PRO A 92 5.35 -2.38 21.42
CA PRO A 92 6.81 -2.44 21.44
C PRO A 92 7.38 -3.84 21.17
N ILE A 93 6.59 -4.87 21.50
CA ILE A 93 6.91 -6.29 21.30
C ILE A 93 6.47 -6.80 19.91
N TYR A 94 6.03 -5.92 19.02
CA TYR A 94 5.57 -6.28 17.68
C TYR A 94 6.61 -7.13 16.94
N ASN A 95 6.19 -8.33 16.54
CA ASN A 95 6.99 -9.26 15.78
C ASN A 95 6.07 -10.24 15.05
N GLN A 96 5.85 -10.01 13.75
CA GLN A 96 4.99 -10.85 12.92
C GLN A 96 5.41 -12.33 12.91
N SER A 97 6.71 -12.63 13.03
CA SER A 97 7.20 -14.00 13.04
C SER A 97 6.83 -14.72 14.33
N GLU A 98 6.94 -14.03 15.47
CA GLU A 98 6.47 -14.56 16.77
C GLU A 98 4.96 -14.72 16.80
N ALA A 99 4.20 -13.73 16.30
CA ALA A 99 2.76 -13.85 16.17
C ALA A 99 2.33 -15.10 15.39
N LEU A 100 2.98 -15.33 14.23
CA LEU A 100 2.74 -16.52 13.42
C LEU A 100 3.08 -17.82 14.13
N LYS A 101 4.09 -17.85 15.01
CA LYS A 101 4.41 -19.04 15.81
C LYS A 101 3.27 -19.37 16.77
N TYR A 102 2.83 -18.40 17.58
CA TYR A 102 1.74 -18.60 18.53
C TYR A 102 0.44 -19.02 17.86
N PHE A 103 0.05 -18.37 16.75
CA PHE A 103 -1.17 -18.76 16.03
C PHE A 103 -1.08 -20.15 15.41
N ARG A 104 0.09 -20.56 14.89
CA ARG A 104 0.27 -21.93 14.35
C ARG A 104 0.25 -22.97 15.45
N GLU A 105 0.87 -22.68 16.58
CA GLU A 105 0.83 -23.57 17.75
C GLU A 105 -0.61 -23.74 18.25
N LEU A 106 -1.37 -22.65 18.35
CA LEU A 106 -2.79 -22.68 18.70
C LEU A 106 -3.60 -23.59 17.77
N ILE A 107 -3.43 -23.44 16.46
CA ILE A 107 -4.13 -24.27 15.47
C ILE A 107 -3.72 -25.74 15.57
N ALA A 108 -2.44 -26.02 15.84
CA ALA A 108 -1.92 -27.37 15.88
C ALA A 108 -2.29 -28.13 17.16
N ARG A 109 -2.24 -27.45 18.31
CA ARG A 109 -2.47 -28.06 19.63
C ARG A 109 -3.92 -28.03 20.06
N TYR A 110 -4.67 -26.99 19.68
CA TYR A 110 -6.05 -26.78 20.12
C TYR A 110 -6.98 -26.50 18.92
N PRO A 111 -7.08 -27.43 17.93
CA PRO A 111 -7.82 -27.20 16.69
C PRO A 111 -9.32 -26.95 16.90
N ASP A 112 -9.89 -27.48 17.98
CA ASP A 112 -11.32 -27.36 18.33
C ASP A 112 -11.62 -26.15 19.22
N SER A 113 -10.57 -25.40 19.63
CA SER A 113 -10.75 -24.18 20.42
C SER A 113 -11.53 -23.12 19.61
N PRO A 114 -12.39 -22.32 20.27
CA PRO A 114 -13.04 -21.17 19.64
C PRO A 114 -12.05 -20.19 18.96
N TRP A 115 -10.80 -20.16 19.40
CA TRP A 115 -9.76 -19.26 18.88
C TRP A 115 -9.05 -19.80 17.63
N ALA A 116 -9.14 -21.10 17.33
CA ALA A 116 -8.40 -21.71 16.22
C ALA A 116 -8.82 -21.14 14.86
N SER A 117 -10.11 -20.88 14.65
CA SER A 117 -10.63 -20.25 13.43
C SER A 117 -10.13 -18.82 13.25
N GLN A 118 -10.06 -18.04 14.33
CA GLN A 118 -9.52 -16.68 14.28
C GLN A 118 -8.00 -16.70 14.04
N ALA A 119 -7.28 -17.64 14.63
CA ALA A 119 -5.85 -17.84 14.40
C ALA A 119 -5.54 -18.15 12.93
N LYS A 120 -6.37 -18.98 12.27
CA LYS A 120 -6.23 -19.26 10.83
C LYS A 120 -6.34 -17.98 9.99
N PHE A 121 -7.32 -17.13 10.31
CA PHE A 121 -7.46 -15.82 9.66
C PHE A 121 -6.21 -14.95 9.86
N TRP A 122 -5.71 -14.84 11.09
CA TRP A 122 -4.50 -14.07 11.39
C TRP A 122 -3.26 -14.61 10.67
N VAL A 123 -3.10 -15.93 10.56
CA VAL A 123 -1.99 -16.54 9.83
C VAL A 123 -2.00 -16.13 8.36
N GLU A 124 -3.17 -16.18 7.71
CA GLU A 124 -3.30 -15.81 6.31
C GLU A 124 -3.09 -14.30 6.09
N LEU A 125 -3.61 -13.46 6.99
CA LEU A 125 -3.39 -12.02 6.93
C LEU A 125 -1.91 -11.67 7.10
N LEU A 126 -1.26 -12.20 8.15
CA LEU A 126 0.15 -11.92 8.46
C LEU A 126 1.08 -12.41 7.35
N ARG A 127 0.82 -13.56 6.74
CA ARG A 127 1.60 -14.06 5.58
C ARG A 127 1.56 -13.09 4.41
N LYS A 128 0.38 -12.55 4.09
CA LYS A 128 0.22 -11.55 3.03
C LYS A 128 0.97 -10.26 3.37
N THR A 129 0.86 -9.78 4.60
CA THR A 129 1.57 -8.57 5.04
C THR A 129 3.08 -8.72 4.94
N VAL A 130 3.65 -9.84 5.40
CA VAL A 130 5.08 -10.15 5.27
C VAL A 130 5.53 -10.15 3.81
N ALA A 131 4.75 -10.77 2.92
CA ALA A 131 5.05 -10.80 1.48
C ALA A 131 5.03 -9.38 0.89
N PHE A 132 3.99 -8.59 1.18
CA PHE A 132 3.89 -7.21 0.70
C PHE A 132 5.02 -6.31 1.22
N GLU A 133 5.45 -6.48 2.47
CA GLU A 133 6.58 -5.74 3.02
C GLU A 133 7.89 -6.07 2.31
N LYS A 134 8.12 -7.36 2.00
CA LYS A 134 9.28 -7.81 1.22
C LYS A 134 9.27 -7.22 -0.19
N ASP A 135 8.14 -7.29 -0.88
CA ASP A 135 8.00 -6.76 -2.24
C ASP A 135 8.20 -5.25 -2.26
N ARG A 136 7.58 -4.53 -1.31
CA ARG A 136 7.77 -3.08 -1.17
C ARG A 136 9.23 -2.70 -0.94
N LYS A 137 9.97 -3.48 -0.13
CA LYS A 137 11.40 -3.25 0.10
C LYS A 137 12.22 -3.50 -1.16
N GLN A 138 11.87 -4.53 -1.92
CA GLN A 138 12.52 -4.87 -3.19
C GLN A 138 12.27 -3.78 -4.25
N LEU A 139 11.02 -3.38 -4.47
CA LEU A 139 10.66 -2.32 -5.41
C LEU A 139 11.37 -1.00 -5.07
N ARG A 140 11.50 -0.64 -3.78
CA ARG A 140 12.26 0.55 -3.37
C ARG A 140 13.74 0.48 -3.76
N ARG A 141 14.37 -0.69 -3.68
CA ARG A 141 15.76 -0.88 -4.11
C ARG A 141 15.89 -0.73 -5.62
N GLU A 142 14.96 -1.30 -6.38
CA GLU A 142 14.93 -1.21 -7.83
C GLU A 142 14.72 0.23 -8.31
N ILE A 143 13.80 0.98 -7.70
CA ILE A 143 13.59 2.40 -7.99
C ILE A 143 14.87 3.19 -7.73
N LYS A 144 15.57 2.92 -6.62
CA LYS A 144 16.83 3.60 -6.30
C LYS A 144 17.92 3.29 -7.33
N ALA A 145 18.07 2.02 -7.72
CA ALA A 145 19.04 1.59 -8.71
C ALA A 145 18.76 2.24 -10.07
N ARG A 146 17.53 2.13 -10.58
CA ARG A 146 17.12 2.74 -11.85
C ARG A 146 17.31 4.25 -11.87
N LYS A 147 17.09 4.94 -10.74
CA LYS A 147 17.35 6.38 -10.65
C LYS A 147 18.84 6.69 -10.84
N SER A 148 19.72 5.91 -10.22
CA SER A 148 21.17 6.04 -10.41
C SER A 148 21.57 5.79 -11.86
N ASP A 149 20.98 4.77 -12.50
CA ASP A 149 21.26 4.46 -13.91
C ASP A 149 20.82 5.60 -14.83
N ILE A 150 19.65 6.21 -14.56
CA ILE A 150 19.17 7.39 -15.31
C ILE A 150 20.12 8.58 -15.15
N GLU A 151 20.62 8.84 -13.94
CA GLU A 151 21.59 9.91 -13.68
C GLU A 151 22.88 9.67 -14.45
N GLU A 152 23.41 8.44 -14.44
CA GLU A 152 24.62 8.08 -15.20
C GLU A 152 24.43 8.20 -16.71
N LEU A 153 23.33 7.68 -17.25
CA LEU A 153 23.01 7.77 -18.68
C LEU A 153 22.87 9.23 -19.13
N ASN A 154 22.27 10.09 -18.31
CA ASN A 154 22.17 11.51 -18.64
C ASN A 154 23.55 12.19 -18.71
N GLU A 155 24.48 11.84 -17.81
CA GLU A 155 25.85 12.34 -17.88
C GLU A 155 26.62 11.80 -19.08
N GLN A 156 26.36 10.56 -19.50
CA GLN A 156 26.92 10.03 -20.75
C GLN A 156 26.39 10.76 -21.98
N ILE A 157 25.07 11.00 -22.05
CA ILE A 157 24.44 11.76 -23.14
C ILE A 157 25.01 13.17 -23.22
N ARG A 158 25.19 13.84 -22.06
CA ARG A 158 25.77 15.17 -22.01
C ARG A 158 27.20 15.18 -22.55
N ARG A 159 28.06 14.26 -22.08
CA ARG A 159 29.44 14.15 -22.57
C ARG A 159 29.52 13.87 -24.06
N SER A 160 28.65 13.01 -24.59
CA SER A 160 28.58 12.76 -26.03
C SER A 160 28.27 14.03 -26.81
N ARG A 161 27.27 14.82 -26.36
CA ARG A 161 26.91 16.09 -27.02
C ARG A 161 28.03 17.13 -26.95
N ASP A 162 28.75 17.20 -25.83
CA ASP A 162 29.88 18.11 -25.68
C ASP A 162 30.99 17.74 -26.67
N ILE A 163 31.28 16.43 -26.84
CA ILE A 163 32.23 15.92 -27.84
C ILE A 163 31.79 16.26 -29.26
N ASP A 164 30.52 16.00 -29.62
CA ASP A 164 30.00 16.32 -30.95
C ASP A 164 30.16 17.82 -31.25
N THR A 165 29.86 18.67 -30.27
CA THR A 165 30.03 20.13 -30.40
C THR A 165 31.50 20.54 -30.57
N GLU A 166 32.43 19.90 -29.86
CA GLU A 166 33.87 20.16 -30.02
C GLU A 166 34.39 19.72 -31.40
N ILE A 167 33.88 18.60 -31.93
CA ILE A 167 34.22 18.11 -33.27
C ILE A 167 33.75 19.13 -34.31
N ASP A 168 32.49 19.55 -34.24
CA ASP A 168 31.92 20.55 -35.16
C ASP A 168 32.73 21.86 -35.15
N GLN A 169 33.14 22.33 -33.96
CA GLN A 169 33.97 23.53 -33.83
C GLN A 169 35.35 23.38 -34.47
N LYS A 170 36.00 22.22 -34.29
CA LYS A 170 37.30 21.94 -34.90
C LYS A 170 37.21 21.84 -36.42
N GLU A 171 36.17 21.21 -36.95
CA GLU A 171 35.92 21.15 -38.39
C GLU A 171 35.70 22.55 -38.98
N GLN A 172 34.92 23.40 -38.31
CA GLN A 172 34.71 24.78 -38.74
C GLN A 172 36.00 25.61 -38.72
N GLU A 173 36.84 25.45 -37.70
CA GLU A 173 38.13 26.16 -37.63
C GLU A 173 39.10 25.68 -38.71
N GLN A 174 39.16 24.36 -38.97
CA GLN A 174 39.96 23.80 -40.05
C GLN A 174 39.51 24.33 -41.41
N LEU A 175 38.21 24.31 -41.69
CA LEU A 175 37.67 24.84 -42.95
C LEU A 175 37.97 26.33 -43.12
N ARG A 176 37.88 27.13 -42.05
CA ARG A 176 38.26 28.56 -42.09
C ARG A 176 39.73 28.75 -42.43
N GLN A 177 40.60 27.96 -41.82
CA GLN A 177 42.03 28.01 -42.09
C GLN A 177 42.34 27.61 -43.55
N GLU A 178 41.73 26.54 -44.06
CA GLU A 178 41.87 26.12 -45.45
C GLU A 178 41.35 27.18 -46.45
N ILE A 179 40.21 27.81 -46.16
CA ILE A 179 39.67 28.89 -46.98
C ILE A 179 40.65 30.05 -47.02
N LYS A 180 41.18 30.47 -45.87
CA LYS A 180 42.16 31.57 -45.79
C LYS A 180 43.44 31.28 -46.57
N GLU A 181 43.96 30.06 -46.48
CA GLU A 181 45.14 29.62 -47.24
C GLU A 181 44.86 29.64 -48.74
N ARG A 182 43.70 29.15 -49.18
CA ARG A 182 43.27 29.18 -50.58
C ARG A 182 43.08 30.61 -51.08
N GLU A 183 42.50 31.50 -50.29
CA GLU A 183 42.33 32.92 -50.63
C GLU A 183 43.68 33.60 -50.84
N SER A 184 44.65 33.37 -49.94
CA SER A 184 46.01 33.90 -50.08
C SER A 184 46.71 33.37 -51.33
N ALA A 185 46.55 32.08 -51.65
CA ALA A 185 47.10 31.47 -52.86
C ALA A 185 46.46 32.04 -54.15
N ILE A 186 45.15 32.29 -54.13
CA ILE A 186 44.43 32.93 -55.25
C ILE A 186 44.96 34.35 -55.47
N GLU A 187 45.18 35.11 -54.40
CA GLU A 187 45.71 36.47 -54.48
C GLU A 187 47.12 36.49 -55.09
N GLU A 188 48.01 35.62 -54.63
CA GLU A 188 49.38 35.51 -55.18
C GLU A 188 49.37 35.11 -56.67
N LEU A 189 48.59 34.11 -57.04
CA LEU A 189 48.46 33.68 -58.44
C LEU A 189 47.87 34.80 -59.31
N SER A 190 46.90 35.56 -58.78
CA SER A 190 46.30 36.69 -59.49
C SER A 190 47.32 37.80 -59.74
N GLU A 191 48.20 38.09 -58.77
CA GLU A 191 49.32 39.01 -58.97
C GLU A 191 50.34 38.51 -59.99
N GLN A 192 50.65 37.22 -59.99
CA GLN A 192 51.56 36.63 -61.00
C GLN A 192 50.97 36.75 -62.41
N ILE A 193 49.68 36.44 -62.58
CA ILE A 193 48.98 36.60 -63.86
C ILE A 193 49.02 38.06 -64.32
N ARG A 194 48.77 39.01 -63.40
CA ARG A 194 48.83 40.43 -63.71
C ARG A 194 50.23 40.85 -64.18
N ARG A 195 51.28 40.44 -63.45
CA ARG A 195 52.68 40.69 -63.83
C ARG A 195 53.04 40.10 -65.20
N SER A 196 52.63 38.86 -65.47
CA SER A 196 52.85 38.24 -66.78
C SER A 196 52.16 39.01 -67.90
N ARG A 197 50.92 39.43 -67.68
CA ARG A 197 50.14 40.21 -68.64
C ARG A 197 50.75 41.58 -68.93
N ASP A 198 51.29 42.23 -67.89
CA ASP A 198 52.00 43.50 -68.03
C ASP A 198 53.27 43.31 -68.89
N ILE A 199 54.05 42.26 -68.65
CA ILE A 199 55.24 41.90 -69.46
C ILE A 199 54.87 41.68 -70.92
N ASP A 200 53.84 40.87 -71.19
CA ASP A 200 53.37 40.60 -72.56
C ASP A 200 53.00 41.92 -73.27
N SER A 201 52.32 42.83 -72.57
CA SER A 201 51.95 44.14 -73.13
C SER A 201 53.16 45.03 -73.47
N GLU A 202 54.26 44.92 -72.70
CA GLU A 202 55.50 45.64 -72.96
C GLU A 202 56.26 45.07 -74.17
N ILE A 203 56.26 43.74 -74.31
CA ILE A 203 56.85 43.06 -75.46
C ILE A 203 56.14 43.51 -76.74
N ASP A 204 54.81 43.44 -76.78
CA ASP A 204 53.98 43.89 -77.90
C ASP A 204 54.25 45.36 -78.26
N ARG A 205 54.45 46.22 -77.26
CA ARG A 205 54.77 47.64 -77.46
C ARG A 205 56.13 47.80 -78.14
N LYS A 206 57.16 47.12 -77.63
CA LYS A 206 58.52 47.19 -78.19
C LYS A 206 58.60 46.61 -79.61
N GLU A 207 57.89 45.51 -79.89
CA GLU A 207 57.83 44.97 -81.26
C GLU A 207 57.24 45.98 -82.25
N ARG A 208 56.16 46.68 -81.87
CA ARG A 208 55.57 47.75 -82.70
C ARG A 208 56.50 48.95 -82.91
N GLU A 209 57.38 49.25 -81.96
CA GLU A 209 58.39 50.31 -82.09
C GLU A 209 59.53 49.91 -83.02
N LEU A 210 59.93 48.63 -83.03
CA LEU A 210 61.00 48.11 -83.90
C LEU A 210 60.59 47.93 -85.36
N LEU A 211 59.29 47.85 -85.65
CA LEU A 211 58.74 47.68 -86.99
C LEU A 211 58.39 49.01 -87.69
N LYS A 212 58.68 50.16 -87.08
CA LYS A 212 58.54 51.51 -87.65
C LYS A 212 59.89 52.08 -88.07
#